data_AF-A0AAU3E914-F1
#
_entry.id   AF-A0AAU3E914-F1
#
_cell.length_a   1.000
_cell.length_b   1.000
_cell.length_c   1.000
_cell.angle_alpha   90.00
_cell.angle_beta   90.00
_cell.angle_gamma   90.00
#
_symmetry.space_group_name_H-M   'P 1'
#
loop_
_entity.id
_entity.type
_entity.pdbx_description
1 polymer ?
#
loop_
_entity_poly.entity_id
_entity_poly.type
_entity_poly.pdbx_seq_one_letter_code
_entity_poly.pdbx_strand_id
1 'polypeptide(L)'
;MPDAARREKLREDASTSWYWCDESCGAIHVGHTRMGEREKHRMFEDLAADLPDMPIKLREQATRKQVAEVAGARPIRLKELEEGLKHPEGLETLGKVLRAYRVRLGVAMPTG
;
A
#
# COMPACT_ATOMS: atom_id res chain seq x y z
N MET A 1 0.38 17.87 -26.95
CA MET A 1 0.64 18.76 -25.80
C MET A 1 -0.35 18.39 -24.70
N PRO A 2 0.05 17.87 -23.53
CA PRO A 2 -0.89 17.67 -22.43
C PRO A 2 -1.33 19.04 -21.89
N ASP A 3 -2.64 19.17 -21.70
CA ASP A 3 -3.38 20.36 -21.25
C ASP A 3 -2.81 20.94 -19.93
N ALA A 4 -2.85 22.27 -19.77
CA ALA A 4 -2.41 22.97 -18.57
C ALA A 4 -3.12 22.45 -17.30
N ALA A 5 -4.39 22.05 -17.41
CA ALA A 5 -5.15 21.46 -16.32
C ALA A 5 -4.55 20.14 -15.80
N ARG A 6 -3.88 19.36 -16.66
CA ARG A 6 -3.20 18.12 -16.28
C ARG A 6 -1.90 18.39 -15.53
N ARG A 7 -1.26 19.55 -15.76
CA ARG A 7 -0.04 19.97 -15.07
C ARG A 7 -0.33 20.46 -13.64
N GLU A 8 -1.44 21.16 -13.46
CA GLU A 8 -1.92 21.62 -12.14
C GLU A 8 -2.15 20.44 -11.20
N LYS A 9 -2.86 19.40 -11.66
CA LYS A 9 -3.11 18.17 -10.88
C LYS A 9 -1.83 17.44 -10.46
N LEU A 10 -0.78 17.48 -11.28
CA LEU A 10 0.50 16.87 -10.94
C LEU A 10 1.31 17.72 -9.93
N ARG A 11 1.02 19.02 -9.80
CA ARG A 11 1.60 19.87 -8.74
C ARG A 11 0.98 19.60 -7.38
N GLU A 12 -0.31 19.28 -7.35
CA GLU A 12 -1.06 19.03 -6.11
C GLU A 12 -0.63 17.71 -5.42
N ASP A 13 -0.05 16.78 -6.18
CA ASP A 13 0.47 15.52 -5.65
C ASP A 13 1.92 15.67 -5.14
N ALA A 14 2.05 15.94 -3.83
CA ALA A 14 3.33 16.08 -3.14
C ALA A 14 4.22 14.81 -3.17
N SER A 15 3.69 13.65 -3.59
CA SER A 15 4.45 12.41 -3.74
C SER A 15 5.14 12.27 -5.09
N THR A 16 4.83 13.19 -6.02
CA THR A 16 5.29 13.16 -7.41
C THR A 16 6.24 14.33 -7.66
N SER A 17 7.55 14.07 -7.73
CA SER A 17 8.48 15.04 -8.31
C SER A 17 8.33 15.00 -9.83
N TRP A 18 8.19 16.17 -10.44
CA TRP A 18 8.20 16.25 -11.89
C TRP A 18 9.06 17.42 -12.33
N TYR A 19 9.82 17.21 -13.40
CA TYR A 19 10.56 18.27 -14.05
C TYR A 19 10.50 18.07 -15.56
N TRP A 20 10.57 19.17 -16.29
CA TRP A 20 10.69 19.15 -17.73
C TRP A 20 12.17 19.22 -18.08
N CYS A 21 12.66 18.27 -18.87
CA CYS A 21 14.07 18.26 -19.26
C CYS A 21 14.23 18.99 -20.59
N ASP A 22 14.55 20.29 -20.51
CA ASP A 22 14.78 21.11 -21.70
C ASP A 22 16.09 20.78 -22.42
N GLU A 23 17.11 20.33 -21.69
CA GLU A 23 18.48 20.20 -22.23
C GLU A 23 18.80 18.84 -22.87
N SER A 24 18.04 17.78 -22.58
CA SER A 24 18.40 16.41 -22.99
C SER A 24 17.36 15.70 -23.87
N CYS A 25 16.07 15.80 -23.54
CA CYS A 25 15.06 14.95 -24.19
C CYS A 25 13.72 15.65 -24.51
N GLY A 26 13.49 16.87 -24.03
CA GLY A 26 12.25 17.61 -24.29
C GLY A 26 11.00 16.88 -23.82
N ALA A 27 11.09 16.14 -22.71
CA ALA A 27 9.99 15.35 -22.14
C ALA A 27 9.75 15.68 -20.66
N ILE A 28 8.52 15.42 -20.17
CA ILE A 28 8.20 15.51 -18.74
C ILE A 28 8.75 14.26 -18.08
N HIS A 29 9.72 14.44 -17.18
CA HIS A 29 10.14 13.39 -16.27
C HIS A 29 9.24 13.42 -15.05
N VAL A 30 8.52 12.33 -14.84
CA VAL A 30 7.70 12.12 -13.64
C VAL A 30 8.42 11.09 -12.78
N GLY A 31 9.12 11.58 -11.76
CA GLY A 31 9.76 10.77 -10.75
C GLY A 31 8.88 10.69 -9.52
N HIS A 32 8.31 9.52 -9.21
CA HIS A 32 7.73 9.33 -7.89
C HIS A 32 8.87 9.43 -6.88
N THR A 33 8.84 10.47 -6.05
CA THR A 33 9.84 10.66 -5.02
C THR A 33 9.76 9.42 -4.14
N ARG A 34 10.83 8.62 -4.10
CA ARG A 34 10.95 7.59 -3.07
C ARG A 34 11.05 8.34 -1.74
N MET A 35 9.91 8.61 -1.13
CA MET A 35 9.78 9.10 0.23
C MET A 35 10.71 8.26 1.11
N GLY A 36 11.53 8.94 1.90
CA GLY A 36 12.66 8.39 2.65
C GLY A 36 12.34 7.12 3.44
N GLU A 37 13.34 6.25 3.51
CA GLU A 37 13.31 4.84 3.93
C GLU A 37 12.85 4.50 5.36
N ARG A 38 12.08 5.33 6.08
CA ARG A 38 11.77 5.03 7.49
C ARG A 38 10.38 4.51 7.84
N GLU A 39 9.31 4.87 7.14
CA GLU A 39 8.01 4.17 7.20
C GLU A 39 7.05 4.88 6.24
N LYS A 40 6.43 4.14 5.32
CA LYS A 40 5.34 4.67 4.48
C LYS A 40 4.02 4.43 5.21
N HIS A 41 3.45 5.46 5.79
CA HIS A 41 2.11 5.38 6.38
C HIS A 41 1.08 5.33 5.26
N ARG A 42 0.27 4.27 5.23
CA ARG A 42 -0.92 4.18 4.39
C ARG A 42 -2.13 4.29 5.30
N MET A 43 -2.96 5.30 5.06
CA MET A 43 -4.22 5.45 5.75
C MET A 43 -5.27 4.62 5.02
N PHE A 44 -6.08 3.90 5.78
CA PHE A 44 -7.25 3.18 5.29
C PHE A 44 -8.48 3.96 5.78
N GLU A 45 -9.31 4.43 4.84
CA GLU A 45 -10.51 5.20 5.18
C GLU A 45 -11.64 4.26 5.63
N ASP A 46 -11.74 3.10 4.96
CA ASP A 46 -12.61 2.00 5.37
C ASP A 46 -11.76 0.75 5.53
N LEU A 47 -11.44 0.43 6.79
CA LEU A 47 -10.66 -0.75 7.13
C LEU A 47 -11.30 -2.03 6.58
N ALA A 48 -12.62 -2.16 6.52
CA ALA A 48 -13.24 -3.38 6.02
C ALA A 48 -13.10 -3.51 4.50
N ALA A 49 -13.15 -2.39 3.78
CA ALA A 49 -13.02 -2.36 2.31
C ALA A 49 -11.56 -2.42 1.83
N ASP A 50 -10.64 -1.78 2.55
CA ASP A 50 -9.25 -1.62 2.12
C ASP A 50 -8.34 -2.78 2.55
N LEU A 51 -8.68 -3.43 3.66
CA LEU A 51 -7.86 -4.48 4.26
C LEU A 51 -7.71 -5.76 3.41
N PRO A 52 -8.70 -6.22 2.63
CA PRO A 52 -8.51 -7.37 1.72
C PRO A 52 -7.42 -7.11 0.67
N ASP A 53 -7.30 -5.85 0.26
CA ASP A 53 -6.42 -5.39 -0.80
C ASP A 53 -4.95 -5.26 -0.34
N MET A 54 -4.75 -5.02 0.96
CA MET A 54 -3.42 -4.84 1.55
C MET A 54 -2.55 -6.12 1.47
N PRO A 55 -2.98 -7.32 1.92
CA PRO A 55 -2.20 -8.55 1.80
C PRO A 55 -1.85 -8.89 0.36
N ILE A 56 -2.76 -8.61 -0.59
CA ILE A 56 -2.52 -8.82 -2.03
C ILE A 56 -1.35 -7.94 -2.50
N LYS A 57 -1.38 -6.65 -2.13
CA LYS A 57 -0.33 -5.69 -2.51
C LYS A 57 1.01 -5.99 -1.83
N LEU A 58 1.01 -6.42 -0.55
CA LEU A 58 2.24 -6.78 0.18
C LEU A 58 2.89 -8.07 -0.33
N ARG A 59 2.08 -9.01 -0.83
CA ARG A 59 2.52 -10.30 -1.31
C ARG A 59 3.27 -10.22 -2.64
N GLU A 60 3.01 -9.21 -3.46
CA GLU A 60 3.62 -9.03 -4.79
C GLU A 60 3.62 -10.35 -5.60
N GLN A 61 4.79 -10.96 -5.82
CA GLN A 61 4.96 -12.21 -6.58
C GLN A 61 4.89 -13.47 -5.71
N ALA A 62 4.88 -13.34 -4.37
CA ALA A 62 4.85 -14.50 -3.49
C ALA A 62 3.49 -15.21 -3.56
N THR A 63 3.51 -16.52 -3.40
CA THR A 63 2.27 -17.32 -3.35
C THR A 63 1.64 -17.22 -1.97
N ARG A 64 0.32 -17.43 -1.90
CA ARG A 64 -0.39 -17.50 -0.60
C ARG A 64 0.23 -18.51 0.35
N LYS A 65 0.73 -19.63 -0.19
CA LYS A 65 1.37 -20.70 0.59
C LYS A 65 2.66 -20.21 1.25
N GLN A 66 3.53 -19.53 0.49
CA GLN A 66 4.79 -18.99 1.02
C GLN A 66 4.55 -17.96 2.13
N VAL A 67 3.59 -17.05 1.92
CA VAL A 67 3.27 -16.03 2.93
C VAL A 67 2.66 -16.66 4.18
N ALA A 68 1.74 -17.61 4.01
CA ALA A 68 1.12 -18.32 5.13
C ALA A 68 2.15 -19.12 5.94
N GLU A 69 3.13 -19.75 5.28
CA GLU A 69 4.23 -20.46 5.92
C GLU A 69 5.08 -19.52 6.80
N VAL A 70 5.51 -18.37 6.26
CA VAL A 70 6.27 -17.37 7.04
C VAL A 70 5.43 -16.78 8.18
N ALA A 71 4.13 -16.57 7.95
CA ALA A 71 3.22 -16.04 8.96
C ALA A 71 2.79 -17.08 10.01
N GLY A 72 3.09 -18.37 9.83
CA GLY A 72 2.57 -19.43 10.71
C GLY A 72 1.04 -19.54 10.66
N ALA A 73 0.44 -19.31 9.50
CA ALA A 73 -0.99 -19.35 9.25
C ALA A 73 -1.34 -20.45 8.23
N ARG A 74 -2.61 -20.85 8.17
CA ARG A 74 -3.08 -21.77 7.11
C ARG A 74 -3.30 -20.97 5.82
N PRO A 75 -2.92 -21.48 4.63
CA PRO A 75 -3.11 -20.76 3.36
C PRO A 75 -4.57 -20.34 3.08
N ILE A 76 -5.53 -21.15 3.55
CA ILE A 76 -6.96 -20.82 3.44
C ILE A 76 -7.34 -19.56 4.24
N ARG A 77 -6.71 -19.33 5.40
CA ARG A 77 -6.94 -18.13 6.22
C ARG A 77 -6.43 -16.87 5.54
N LEU A 78 -5.32 -16.97 4.81
CA LEU A 78 -4.83 -15.85 4.00
C LEU A 78 -5.77 -15.56 2.83
N LYS A 79 -6.32 -16.59 2.18
CA LYS A 79 -7.35 -16.40 1.14
C LYS A 79 -8.60 -15.71 1.71
N GLU A 80 -9.10 -16.18 2.85
CA GLU A 80 -10.23 -15.55 3.53
C GLU A 80 -9.92 -14.07 3.83
N LEU A 81 -8.73 -13.77 4.35
CA LEU A 81 -8.30 -12.40 4.61
C LEU A 81 -8.30 -11.51 3.35
N GLU A 82 -7.82 -12.04 2.21
CA GLU A 82 -7.86 -11.36 0.90
C GLU A 82 -9.30 -11.21 0.34
N GLU A 83 -10.28 -11.93 0.88
CA GLU A 83 -11.71 -11.84 0.52
C GLU A 83 -12.55 -11.09 1.59
N GLY A 84 -11.91 -10.64 2.68
CA GLY A 84 -12.53 -9.93 3.81
C GLY A 84 -12.43 -10.65 5.16
N LEU A 85 -12.63 -9.90 6.25
CA LEU A 85 -12.64 -10.43 7.62
C LEU A 85 -13.94 -11.21 7.95
N LYS A 86 -14.27 -12.21 7.14
CA LYS A 86 -15.50 -13.02 7.28
C LYS A 86 -15.40 -14.10 8.37
N HIS A 87 -14.18 -14.41 8.81
CA HIS A 87 -13.91 -15.45 9.80
C HIS A 87 -13.51 -14.84 11.14
N PRO A 88 -13.96 -15.39 12.29
CA PRO A 88 -13.61 -14.89 13.63
C PRO A 88 -12.09 -14.85 13.90
N GLU A 89 -11.33 -15.80 13.33
CA GLU A 89 -9.85 -15.83 13.39
C GLU A 89 -9.16 -14.83 12.43
N GLY A 90 -9.92 -14.02 11.69
CA GLY A 90 -9.39 -13.12 10.66
C GLY A 90 -8.43 -12.07 11.23
N LEU A 91 -8.73 -11.51 12.40
CA LEU A 91 -7.87 -10.53 13.07
C LEU A 91 -6.56 -11.14 13.58
N GLU A 92 -6.60 -12.36 14.10
CA GLU A 92 -5.39 -13.08 14.51
C GLU A 92 -4.49 -13.37 13.31
N THR A 93 -5.10 -13.84 12.22
CA THR A 93 -4.40 -14.11 10.96
C THR A 93 -3.79 -12.83 10.39
N LEU A 94 -4.54 -11.73 10.39
CA LEU A 94 -4.04 -10.41 10.00
C LEU A 94 -2.80 -10.01 10.81
N GLY A 95 -2.84 -10.13 12.14
CA GLY A 95 -1.71 -9.81 13.00
C GLY A 95 -0.46 -10.63 12.67
N LYS A 96 -0.63 -11.93 12.39
CA LYS A 96 0.47 -12.81 11.94
C LYS A 96 1.06 -12.37 10.61
N VAL A 97 0.21 -12.03 9.64
CA VAL A 97 0.62 -11.57 8.30
C VAL A 97 1.34 -10.22 8.37
N LEU A 98 0.81 -9.26 9.14
CA LEU A 98 1.45 -7.96 9.35
C LEU A 98 2.83 -8.12 9.97
N ARG A 99 2.99 -9.01 10.96
CA ARG A 99 4.29 -9.34 11.55
C ARG A 99 5.25 -9.93 10.52
N ALA A 100 4.79 -10.84 9.66
CA ALA A 100 5.60 -11.43 8.61
C ALA A 100 6.16 -10.36 7.64
N TYR A 101 5.35 -9.35 7.30
CA TYR A 101 5.77 -8.23 6.45
C TYR A 101 6.44 -7.08 7.20
N ARG A 102 6.58 -7.17 8.53
CA ARG A 102 7.08 -6.08 9.40
C ARG A 102 6.26 -4.78 9.24
N VAL A 103 4.97 -4.91 8.97
CA VAL A 103 4.02 -3.78 8.88
C VAL A 103 3.42 -3.52 10.25
N ARG A 104 3.28 -2.23 10.59
CA ARG A 104 2.62 -1.75 11.81
C ARG A 104 1.31 -1.05 11.44
N LEU A 105 0.29 -1.21 12.26
CA LEU A 105 -0.96 -0.45 12.16
C LEU A 105 -0.84 0.80 13.02
N GLY A 106 -1.09 1.97 12.42
CA GLY A 106 -1.24 3.25 13.13
C GLY A 106 -2.72 3.61 13.20
N VAL A 107 -3.16 4.12 14.35
CA VAL A 107 -4.53 4.62 14.56
C VAL A 107 -4.44 6.12 14.80
N ALA A 108 -5.15 6.91 13.99
CA ALA A 108 -5.34 8.33 14.22
C ALA A 108 -6.50 8.52 15.20
N MET A 109 -6.23 9.15 16.34
CA MET A 109 -7.27 9.52 17.30
C MET A 109 -7.70 10.96 17.00
N PRO A 110 -9.00 11.30 17.09
CA PRO A 110 -9.42 12.68 16.96
C PRO A 110 -8.78 13.53 18.07
N THR A 111 -8.23 14.68 17.71
CA THR A 111 -7.83 15.71 18.67
C THR A 111 -9.10 16.31 19.24
N GLY A 112 -9.31 16.15 20.55
CA GLY A 112 -10.43 16.76 21.27
C GLY A 112 -10.39 18.28 21.27
#